data_AF-A0A2V9GUY0-F1
#
_entry.id   AF-A0A2V9GUY0-F1
#
_cell.length_a   1.000
_cell.length_b   1.000
_cell.length_c   1.000
_cell.angle_alpha   90.00
_cell.angle_beta   90.00
_cell.angle_gamma   90.00
#
_symmetry.space_group_name_H-M   'P 1'
#
loop_
_entity.id
_entity.type
_entity.pdbx_description
1 polymer ?
#
loop_
_entity_poly.entity_id
_entity_poly.type
_entity_poly.pdbx_seq_one_letter_code
_entity_poly.pdbx_strand_id
1 'polypeptide(L)'
;MPSFVFRNPRPAKSAVKESPKRVAKVFKATLERIPSRLGWVIIRVPFDVSKVWGTRGKVRVKGEINGFAFRSSVFPTREGYHCMLVKRSMQTGANAALGQTVQFRLEPDTAKRVAIVPAELQRILNEDRSFRRWFGLST
;
A
#
# COMPACT_ATOMS: atom_id res chain seq x y z
N MET A 1 -30.89 0.12 32.55
CA MET A 1 -29.95 -0.28 31.48
C MET A 1 -29.06 0.90 31.14
N PRO A 2 -27.71 0.79 31.19
CA PRO A 2 -26.85 1.93 30.88
C PRO A 2 -26.77 2.11 29.36
N SER A 3 -27.11 3.32 28.93
CA SER A 3 -27.03 3.79 27.54
C SER A 3 -25.56 3.94 27.12
N PHE A 4 -25.13 3.10 26.17
CA PHE A 4 -23.82 3.22 25.53
C PHE A 4 -23.82 4.41 24.56
N VAL A 5 -23.23 5.52 24.97
CA VAL A 5 -22.95 6.67 24.09
C VAL A 5 -21.72 6.33 23.25
N PHE A 6 -21.93 6.04 21.96
CA PHE A 6 -20.84 5.94 20.99
C PHE A 6 -20.18 7.32 20.81
N ARG A 7 -19.09 7.57 21.52
CA ARG A 7 -18.22 8.72 21.26
C ARG A 7 -17.43 8.45 20.00
N ASN A 8 -17.77 9.16 18.92
CA ASN A 8 -16.98 9.14 17.71
C ASN A 8 -15.57 9.71 18.02
N PRO A 9 -14.48 8.97 17.75
CA PRO A 9 -13.14 9.47 18.03
C PRO A 9 -12.86 10.70 17.14
N ARG A 10 -12.27 11.74 17.74
CA ARG A 10 -11.82 12.95 17.03
C ARG A 10 -10.94 12.53 15.85
N PRO A 11 -11.11 13.11 14.65
CA PRO A 11 -10.17 12.87 13.56
C PRO A 11 -8.79 13.35 14.02
N ALA A 12 -7.83 12.41 14.06
CA ALA A 12 -6.44 12.75 14.30
C ALA A 12 -6.01 13.77 13.23
N LYS A 13 -5.50 14.93 13.65
CA LYS A 13 -4.91 15.91 12.75
C LYS A 13 -3.88 15.20 11.88
N SER A 14 -4.10 15.24 10.57
CA SER A 14 -3.19 14.68 9.57
C SER A 14 -1.83 15.39 9.69
N ALA A 15 -0.90 14.79 10.44
CA ALA A 15 0.50 15.19 10.37
C ALA A 15 0.94 15.06 8.91
N VAL A 16 1.51 16.14 8.37
CA VAL A 16 2.09 16.16 7.03
C VAL A 16 3.18 15.09 7.01
N LYS A 17 2.85 13.92 6.47
CA LYS A 17 3.78 12.81 6.32
C LYS A 17 4.78 13.22 5.23
N GLU A 18 6.04 13.40 5.59
CA GLU A 18 7.12 13.69 4.64
C GLU A 18 7.04 12.72 3.45
N SER A 19 7.02 13.30 2.24
CA SER A 19 6.96 12.53 1.01
C SER A 19 8.25 11.75 0.83
N PRO A 20 8.18 10.44 0.52
CA PRO A 20 9.38 9.61 0.42
C PRO A 20 10.29 10.07 -0.73
N LYS A 21 11.61 9.98 -0.52
CA LYS A 21 12.62 10.28 -1.54
C LYS A 21 12.43 9.36 -2.76
N ARG A 22 12.29 9.92 -3.96
CA ARG A 22 12.01 9.19 -5.21
C ARG A 22 13.27 8.52 -5.81
N VAL A 23 13.96 7.72 -5.01
CA VAL A 23 15.14 6.98 -5.47
C VAL A 23 14.71 5.57 -5.88
N ALA A 24 14.83 5.24 -7.17
CA ALA A 24 14.59 3.89 -7.65
C ALA A 24 15.68 2.92 -7.17
N LYS A 25 15.29 1.69 -6.85
CA LYS A 25 16.20 0.61 -6.46
C LYS A 25 15.93 -0.63 -7.29
N VAL A 26 17.02 -1.18 -7.85
CA VAL A 26 17.01 -2.46 -8.56
C VAL A 26 17.72 -3.47 -7.68
N PHE A 27 17.11 -4.64 -7.49
CA PHE A 27 17.64 -5.70 -6.64
C PHE A 27 17.04 -7.05 -7.03
N LYS A 28 17.66 -8.13 -6.55
CA LYS A 28 17.09 -9.48 -6.65
C LYS A 28 16.47 -9.87 -5.30
N ALA A 29 15.34 -10.56 -5.35
CA ALA A 29 14.70 -11.09 -4.15
C ALA A 29 13.98 -12.40 -4.44
N THR A 30 13.93 -13.27 -3.43
CA THR A 30 13.27 -14.57 -3.49
C THR A 30 11.78 -14.42 -3.16
N LEU A 31 10.92 -15.03 -3.95
CA LEU A 31 9.50 -15.14 -3.62
C LEU A 31 9.34 -16.16 -2.48
N GLU A 32 8.94 -15.69 -1.32
CA GLU A 32 8.77 -16.49 -0.11
C GLU A 32 7.29 -16.63 0.25
N ARG A 33 6.90 -17.78 0.80
CA ARG A 33 5.54 -17.96 1.34
C ARG A 33 5.58 -17.65 2.83
N ILE A 34 4.71 -16.77 3.28
CA ILE A 34 4.51 -16.58 4.71
C ILE A 34 3.69 -17.75 5.25
N PRO A 35 4.14 -18.42 6.34
CA PRO A 35 3.33 -19.40 7.04
C PRO A 35 2.11 -18.71 7.68
N SER A 36 1.03 -18.65 6.92
CA SER A 36 -0.25 -18.07 7.33
C SER A 36 -1.38 -18.81 6.61
N ARG A 37 -2.58 -18.81 7.20
CA ARG A 37 -3.78 -19.42 6.58
C ARG A 37 -4.11 -18.82 5.21
N LEU A 38 -3.65 -17.60 4.94
CA LEU A 38 -3.94 -16.86 3.70
C LEU A 38 -2.96 -17.19 2.56
N GLY A 39 -1.88 -17.94 2.82
CA GLY A 39 -0.96 -18.40 1.78
C GLY A 39 -0.25 -17.30 1.00
N TRP A 40 0.01 -16.15 1.63
CA TRP A 40 0.60 -15.00 0.97
C TRP A 40 2.04 -15.24 0.52
N VAL A 41 2.35 -14.78 -0.70
CA VAL A 41 3.71 -14.73 -1.24
C VAL A 41 4.24 -13.31 -1.10
N ILE A 42 5.47 -13.18 -0.60
CA ILE A 42 6.16 -11.91 -0.39
C ILE A 42 7.55 -11.90 -1.02
N ILE A 43 8.12 -10.70 -1.09
CA ILE A 43 9.57 -10.52 -1.06
C ILE A 43 9.96 -9.71 0.18
N ARG A 44 11.16 -9.98 0.70
CA ARG A 44 11.85 -9.12 1.65
C ARG A 44 12.63 -8.06 0.87
N VAL A 45 12.54 -6.80 1.27
CA VAL A 45 13.27 -5.70 0.62
C VAL A 45 14.71 -5.71 1.15
N PRO A 46 15.74 -5.89 0.30
CA PRO A 46 17.12 -6.14 0.76
C PRO A 46 17.88 -4.84 1.07
N PHE A 47 17.17 -3.75 1.38
CA PHE A 47 17.78 -2.47 1.76
C PHE A 47 16.93 -1.75 2.80
N ASP A 48 17.56 -0.84 3.52
CA ASP A 48 16.90 -0.02 4.53
C ASP A 48 16.00 1.04 3.89
N VAL A 49 14.69 0.76 3.90
CA VAL A 49 13.67 1.66 3.35
C VAL A 49 13.65 3.02 4.08
N SER A 50 13.94 3.05 5.38
CA SER A 50 13.97 4.29 6.14
C SER A 50 15.13 5.17 5.69
N LYS A 51 16.30 4.59 5.45
CA LYS A 51 17.47 5.34 4.94
C LYS A 51 17.28 5.79 3.50
N VAL A 52 16.76 4.90 2.63
CA VAL A 52 16.67 5.17 1.19
C VAL A 52 15.49 6.08 0.85
N TRP A 53 14.31 5.82 1.42
CA TRP A 53 13.07 6.54 1.09
C TRP A 53 12.61 7.50 2.17
N GLY A 54 13.30 7.58 3.31
CA GLY A 54 13.02 8.57 4.35
C GLY A 54 11.80 8.24 5.21
N THR A 55 11.34 6.98 5.23
CA THR A 55 10.18 6.61 6.04
C THR A 55 10.27 5.21 6.61
N ARG A 56 9.87 5.07 7.88
CA ARG A 56 9.77 3.78 8.57
C ARG A 56 8.44 3.08 8.29
N GLY A 57 7.44 3.82 7.80
CA GLY A 57 6.08 3.32 7.61
C GLY A 57 5.85 2.61 6.28
N LYS A 58 4.58 2.30 6.01
CA LYS A 58 4.13 1.79 4.70
C LYS A 58 4.40 2.82 3.59
N VAL A 59 4.95 2.34 2.48
CA VAL A 59 5.29 3.12 1.29
C VAL A 59 4.52 2.57 0.09
N ARG A 60 3.81 3.43 -0.63
CA ARG A 60 3.25 3.06 -1.94
C ARG A 60 4.40 3.01 -2.93
N VAL A 61 4.45 1.96 -3.75
CA VAL A 61 5.52 1.77 -4.74
C VAL A 61 4.92 1.43 -6.10
N LYS A 62 5.65 1.79 -7.13
CA LYS A 62 5.47 1.30 -8.50
C LYS A 62 6.80 0.71 -8.96
N GLY A 63 6.74 -0.19 -9.92
CA GLY A 63 7.93 -0.95 -10.29
C GLY A 63 7.67 -2.04 -11.31
N GLU A 64 8.68 -2.88 -11.48
CA GLU A 64 8.66 -4.00 -12.42
C GLU A 64 9.27 -5.25 -11.78
N ILE A 65 8.75 -6.43 -12.16
CA ILE A 65 9.36 -7.74 -11.89
C ILE A 65 9.63 -8.39 -13.25
N ASN A 66 10.90 -8.67 -13.57
CA ASN A 66 11.28 -9.19 -14.90
C ASN A 66 10.64 -8.40 -16.07
N GLY A 67 10.50 -7.08 -15.93
CA GLY A 67 9.85 -6.21 -16.93
C GLY A 67 8.32 -6.10 -16.83
N PHE A 68 7.65 -6.92 -16.02
CA PHE A 68 6.20 -6.80 -15.78
C PHE A 68 5.89 -5.66 -14.80
N ALA A 69 5.24 -4.60 -15.30
CA ALA A 69 4.92 -3.41 -14.51
C ALA A 69 3.81 -3.66 -13.47
N PHE A 70 3.95 -3.05 -12.29
CA PHE A 70 2.96 -3.15 -11.22
C PHE A 70 2.94 -1.92 -10.30
N ARG A 71 1.88 -1.84 -9.48
CA ARG A 71 1.79 -0.95 -8.32
C ARG A 71 1.41 -1.73 -7.08
N SER A 72 2.10 -1.47 -5.97
CA SER A 72 1.90 -2.20 -4.71
C SER A 72 2.25 -1.32 -3.50
N SER A 73 2.50 -1.94 -2.35
CA SER A 73 2.98 -1.28 -1.15
C SER A 73 4.03 -2.12 -0.45
N VAL A 74 5.09 -1.44 -0.02
CA VAL A 74 6.10 -1.98 0.90
C VAL A 74 5.67 -1.61 2.32
N PHE A 75 5.74 -2.56 3.25
CA PHE A 75 5.31 -2.36 4.64
C PHE A 75 6.34 -2.89 5.63
N PRO A 76 6.49 -2.25 6.81
CA PRO A 76 7.37 -2.74 7.85
C PRO A 76 6.78 -3.98 8.52
N THR A 77 7.65 -4.86 9.01
CA THR A 77 7.31 -6.00 9.87
C THR A 77 7.72 -5.72 11.31
N ARG A 78 7.20 -6.53 12.24
CA ARG A 78 7.61 -6.48 13.65
C ARG A 78 9.06 -6.91 13.87
N GLU A 79 9.59 -7.70 12.93
CA GLU A 79 10.96 -8.22 12.90
C GLU A 79 11.98 -7.19 12.37
N GLY A 80 11.54 -5.97 12.03
CA GLY A 80 12.44 -4.86 11.69
C GLY A 80 12.86 -4.75 10.22
N TYR A 81 12.32 -5.58 9.33
CA TYR A 81 12.52 -5.44 7.88
C TYR A 81 11.26 -4.93 7.18
N HIS A 82 11.39 -4.57 5.92
CA HIS A 82 10.26 -4.26 5.05
C HIS A 82 10.02 -5.39 4.06
N CYS A 83 8.75 -5.67 3.78
CA CYS A 83 8.36 -6.64 2.76
C CYS A 83 7.24 -6.12 1.87
N MET A 84 7.01 -6.81 0.76
CA MET A 84 5.97 -6.50 -0.21
C MET A 84 5.24 -7.78 -0.59
N LEU A 85 3.91 -7.71 -0.66
CA LEU A 85 3.09 -8.80 -1.19
C LEU A 85 3.24 -8.88 -2.71
N VAL A 86 3.46 -10.10 -3.21
CA VAL A 86 3.51 -10.42 -4.64
C VAL A 86 2.23 -11.15 -5.01
N LYS A 87 1.28 -10.40 -5.57
CA LYS A 87 -0.03 -10.95 -5.98
C LYS A 87 0.15 -11.99 -7.09
N ARG A 88 -0.83 -12.89 -7.23
CA ARG A 88 -0.82 -13.92 -8.28
C ARG A 88 -0.68 -13.33 -9.69
N SER A 89 -1.33 -12.20 -9.98
CA SER A 89 -1.19 -11.52 -11.28
C SER A 89 0.25 -11.05 -11.56
N MET A 90 0.98 -10.62 -10.52
CA MET A 90 2.38 -10.22 -10.64
C MET A 90 3.27 -11.44 -10.89
N GLN A 91 3.00 -12.56 -10.20
CA GLN A 91 3.72 -13.83 -10.42
C GLN A 91 3.54 -14.34 -11.86
N THR A 92 2.29 -14.41 -12.32
CA THR A 92 1.96 -14.83 -13.68
C THR A 92 2.55 -13.89 -14.73
N GLY A 93 2.36 -12.58 -14.58
CA GLY A 93 2.85 -11.60 -15.55
C GLY A 93 4.37 -11.52 -15.66
N ALA A 94 5.09 -11.83 -14.58
CA ALA A 94 6.55 -11.82 -14.53
C ALA A 94 7.20 -13.18 -14.77
N ASN A 95 6.42 -14.22 -15.02
CA ASN A 95 6.86 -15.62 -15.05
C ASN A 95 7.73 -15.98 -13.83
N ALA A 96 7.25 -15.61 -12.63
CA ALA A 96 7.97 -15.78 -11.37
C ALA A 96 7.18 -16.72 -10.45
N ALA A 97 7.85 -17.75 -9.92
CA ALA A 97 7.26 -18.75 -9.04
C ALA A 97 7.81 -18.66 -7.61
N LEU A 98 7.10 -19.30 -6.68
CA LEU A 98 7.55 -19.44 -5.30
C LEU A 98 8.94 -20.09 -5.25
N GLY A 99 9.83 -19.56 -4.41
CA GLY A 99 11.22 -20.01 -4.27
C GLY A 99 12.18 -19.46 -5.31
N GLN A 100 11.68 -18.85 -6.40
CA GLN A 100 12.56 -18.24 -7.40
C GLN A 100 13.08 -16.87 -6.94
N THR A 101 14.33 -16.60 -7.26
CA THR A 101 14.95 -15.28 -7.14
C THR A 101 14.81 -14.55 -8.47
N VAL A 102 14.08 -13.43 -8.47
CA VAL A 102 13.84 -12.62 -9.68
C VAL A 102 14.25 -11.18 -9.46
N GLN A 103 14.42 -10.43 -10.55
CA GLN A 103 14.83 -9.03 -10.49
C GLN A 103 13.61 -8.13 -10.29
N PHE A 104 13.74 -7.21 -9.33
CA PHE A 104 12.78 -6.17 -9.04
C PHE A 104 13.39 -4.79 -9.31
N ARG A 105 12.58 -3.89 -9.84
CA ARG A 105 12.83 -2.44 -9.80
C ARG A 105 11.69 -1.78 -9.03
N LEU A 106 11.99 -1.04 -7.96
CA LEU A 106 11.00 -0.34 -7.13
C LEU A 106 11.33 1.14 -6.96
N GLU A 107 10.30 1.98 -6.97
CA GLU A 107 10.40 3.38 -6.51
C GLU A 107 9.11 3.83 -5.81
N PRO A 108 9.16 4.83 -4.91
CA PRO A 108 7.97 5.36 -4.28
C PRO A 108 6.97 5.94 -5.28
N ASP A 109 5.73 5.43 -5.24
CA ASP A 109 4.59 5.95 -6.00
C ASP A 109 3.97 7.13 -5.27
N THR A 110 4.34 8.32 -5.74
CA THR A 110 3.89 9.62 -5.23
C THR A 110 2.73 10.19 -6.05
N ALA A 111 2.22 9.46 -7.04
CA ALA A 111 1.08 9.92 -7.82
C ALA A 111 -0.16 10.09 -6.93
N LYS A 112 -0.86 11.22 -7.11
CA LYS A 112 -2.18 11.42 -6.51
C LYS A 112 -3.14 10.39 -7.12
N ARG A 113 -3.83 9.62 -6.28
CA ARG A 113 -4.93 8.76 -6.73
C ARG A 113 -6.16 9.65 -6.83
N VAL A 114 -6.56 9.99 -8.05
CA VAL A 114 -7.82 10.66 -8.31
C VAL A 114 -8.89 9.57 -8.32
N ALA A 115 -9.82 9.62 -7.38
CA ALA A 115 -11.00 8.77 -7.41
C ALA A 115 -12.02 9.41 -8.37
N ILE A 116 -12.40 8.69 -9.42
CA ILE A 116 -13.52 9.10 -10.26
C ILE A 116 -14.78 8.63 -9.54
N VAL A 117 -15.56 9.58 -9.03
CA VAL A 117 -16.86 9.30 -8.40
C VAL A 117 -17.92 9.37 -9.51
N PRO A 118 -18.62 8.26 -9.83
CA PRO A 118 -19.72 8.31 -10.79
C PRO A 118 -20.80 9.29 -10.35
N ALA A 119 -21.43 10.00 -11.30
CA ALA A 119 -22.45 11.01 -11.00
C ALA A 119 -23.61 10.44 -10.17
N GLU A 120 -24.00 9.19 -10.40
CA GLU A 120 -25.06 8.53 -9.63
C GLU A 120 -24.65 8.31 -8.17
N LEU A 121 -23.41 7.86 -7.94
CA LEU A 121 -22.86 7.77 -6.58
C LEU A 121 -22.83 9.15 -5.93
N GLN A 122 -22.45 10.20 -6.66
CA GLN A 122 -22.44 11.57 -6.14
C GLN A 122 -23.83 12.08 -5.74
N ARG A 123 -24.90 11.70 -6.46
CA ARG A 123 -26.29 12.05 -6.12
C ARG A 123 -26.73 11.39 -4.80
N ILE A 124 -26.54 10.08 -4.68
CA ILE A 124 -26.88 9.33 -3.46
C ILE A 124 -26.08 9.87 -2.25
N LEU A 125 -24.79 10.17 -2.44
CA LEU A 125 -23.95 10.79 -1.43
C LEU A 125 -24.49 12.15 -0.96
N ASN A 126 -25.12 12.91 -1.85
CA ASN A 126 -25.73 14.18 -1.50
C ASN A 126 -27.04 13.98 -0.72
N GLU A 127 -27.86 12.98 -0.99
CA GLU A 127 -29.16 12.86 -0.31
C GLU A 127 -29.05 12.58 1.20
N ASP A 128 -28.00 11.91 1.65
CA ASP A 128 -27.80 11.59 3.07
C ASP A 128 -26.83 12.57 3.78
N ARG A 129 -27.42 13.52 4.51
CA ARG A 129 -26.68 14.50 5.34
C ARG A 129 -25.78 13.86 6.39
N SER A 130 -26.15 12.70 6.94
CA SER A 130 -25.34 11.98 7.93
C SER A 130 -24.13 11.32 7.29
N PHE A 131 -24.27 10.86 6.04
CA PHE A 131 -23.21 10.24 5.26
C PHE A 131 -22.16 11.22 4.77
N ARG A 132 -22.55 12.45 4.36
CA ARG A 132 -21.61 13.51 3.96
C ARG A 132 -20.58 13.82 5.05
N ARG A 133 -21.01 13.82 6.32
CA ARG A 133 -20.14 14.10 7.49
C ARG A 133 -19.12 12.98 7.73
N TRP A 134 -19.46 11.75 7.38
CA TRP A 134 -18.59 10.58 7.55
C TRP A 134 -17.59 10.43 6.38
N PHE A 135 -18.01 10.72 5.14
CA PHE A 135 -17.17 10.57 3.95
C PHE A 135 -16.16 11.70 3.71
N GLY A 136 -16.16 12.76 4.54
CA GLY A 136 -15.20 13.85 4.46
C GLY A 136 -15.28 14.67 3.16
N LEU A 137 -16.42 14.61 2.47
CA LEU A 137 -16.73 15.46 1.32
C LEU A 137 -17.12 16.85 1.85
N SER A 138 -16.16 17.58 2.41
CA SER A 138 -16.32 19.03 2.57
C SER A 138 -16.07 19.65 1.21
N THR A 139 -17.12 20.19 0.61
CA THR A 139 -17.06 21.08 -0.55
C THR A 139 -16.09 22.22 -0.30
#